data_AF-A0AAD6HE85-F1
#
_entry.id   AF-A0AAD6HE85-F1
#
_cell.length_a   1.000
_cell.length_b   1.000
_cell.length_c   1.000
_cell.angle_alpha   90.00
_cell.angle_beta   90.00
_cell.angle_gamma   90.00
#
_symmetry.space_group_name_H-M   'P 1'
#
loop_
_entity.id
_entity.type
_entity.pdbx_description
1 polymer ?
#
loop_
_entity_poly.entity_id
_entity_poly.type
_entity_poly.pdbx_seq_one_letter_code
_entity_poly.pdbx_strand_id
1 'polypeptide(L)'
;MAIQIPIDAITSRFGDRFNNIRSQSLTTRFANLRPVSEFLDVKRLSKPANFGEIQSRVNYNLSYFSSNYAVVFVMLSIYSLLTNPVLLFVIILVTCSLYGIGKLGGRDLDVGFRRFNTSQLYTALLCVAVPLGLWASPFSTVLWLIGATGVTVFGHAAFLDKPIENAFSEEAV
;
A
#
# COMPACT_ATOMS: atom_id res chain seq x y z
N MET A 1 -25.14 -19.72 -30.33
CA MET A 1 -24.36 -18.46 -30.22
C MET A 1 -23.59 -18.53 -28.92
N ALA A 2 -22.30 -18.91 -28.95
CA ALA A 2 -21.49 -19.03 -27.73
C ALA A 2 -20.93 -17.64 -27.38
N ILE A 3 -21.21 -17.16 -26.17
CA ILE A 3 -20.68 -15.91 -25.64
C ILE A 3 -19.19 -16.13 -25.37
N GLN A 4 -18.32 -15.66 -26.28
CA GLN A 4 -16.88 -15.60 -26.06
C GLN A 4 -16.59 -14.48 -25.06
N ILE A 5 -16.48 -14.84 -23.78
CA ILE A 5 -16.04 -13.91 -22.73
C ILE A 5 -14.55 -13.65 -22.95
N PRO A 6 -14.11 -12.40 -23.19
CA PRO A 6 -12.71 -12.09 -23.48
C PRO A 6 -11.90 -12.06 -22.17
N ILE A 7 -11.69 -13.24 -21.57
CA ILE A 7 -10.89 -13.45 -20.36
C ILE A 7 -9.45 -12.95 -20.59
N ASP A 8 -8.94 -13.08 -21.82
CA ASP A 8 -7.60 -12.66 -22.25
C ASP A 8 -7.43 -11.13 -22.22
N ALA A 9 -8.49 -10.38 -22.54
CA ALA A 9 -8.47 -8.92 -22.52
C ALA A 9 -8.49 -8.37 -21.07
N ILE A 10 -9.13 -9.08 -20.14
CA ILE A 10 -9.15 -8.70 -18.71
C ILE A 10 -7.79 -9.02 -18.08
N THR A 11 -7.24 -10.18 -18.39
CA THR A 11 -5.95 -10.66 -17.85
C THR A 11 -4.78 -9.82 -18.37
N SER A 12 -4.75 -9.49 -19.66
CA SER A 12 -3.73 -8.59 -20.25
C SER A 12 -3.78 -7.20 -19.65
N ARG A 13 -4.97 -6.58 -19.56
CA ARG A 13 -5.12 -5.23 -18.95
C ARG A 13 -4.71 -5.17 -17.49
N PHE A 14 -4.89 -6.24 -16.73
CA PHE A 14 -4.43 -6.32 -15.34
C PHE A 14 -2.91 -6.48 -15.28
N GLY A 15 -2.34 -7.38 -16.10
CA GLY A 15 -0.90 -7.60 -16.22
C GLY A 15 -0.15 -6.35 -16.67
N ASP A 16 -0.66 -5.63 -17.67
CA ASP A 16 -0.04 -4.40 -18.20
C ASP A 16 -0.04 -3.27 -17.17
N ARG A 17 -1.15 -3.09 -16.43
CA ARG A 17 -1.19 -2.12 -15.31
C ARG A 17 -0.18 -2.49 -14.23
N PHE A 18 -0.09 -3.76 -13.88
CA PHE A 18 0.82 -4.23 -12.85
C PHE A 18 2.30 -4.09 -13.26
N ASN A 19 2.61 -4.37 -14.53
CA ASN A 19 3.93 -4.15 -15.10
C ASN A 19 4.28 -2.66 -15.18
N ASN A 20 3.35 -1.79 -15.55
CA ASN A 20 3.57 -0.34 -15.53
C ASN A 20 3.78 0.23 -14.11
N ILE A 21 3.09 -0.30 -13.11
CA ILE A 21 3.27 0.08 -11.71
C ILE A 21 4.68 -0.31 -11.22
N ARG A 22 5.19 -1.47 -11.67
CA ARG A 22 6.54 -1.97 -11.33
C ARG A 22 7.67 -1.33 -12.14
N SER A 23 7.41 -0.92 -13.39
CA SER A 23 8.43 -0.34 -14.28
C SER A 23 8.71 1.14 -13.99
N GLN A 24 7.80 1.85 -13.32
CA GLN A 24 8.07 3.20 -12.83
C GLN A 24 9.03 3.15 -11.63
N SER A 25 10.26 3.59 -11.86
CA SER A 25 11.26 3.77 -10.81
C SER A 25 10.73 4.67 -9.68
N LEU A 26 11.12 4.39 -8.43
CA LEU A 26 10.78 5.25 -7.30
C LEU A 26 11.19 6.71 -7.57
N THR A 27 12.31 6.92 -8.26
CA THR A 27 12.79 8.23 -8.71
C THR A 27 11.78 8.96 -9.60
N THR A 28 11.14 8.27 -10.55
CA THR A 28 10.08 8.85 -11.39
C THR A 28 8.84 9.20 -10.56
N ARG A 29 8.52 8.42 -9.52
CA ARG A 29 7.41 8.72 -8.61
C ARG A 29 7.70 9.94 -7.72
N PHE A 30 8.93 10.05 -7.21
CA PHE A 30 9.41 11.22 -6.46
C PHE A 30 9.48 12.47 -7.35
N ALA A 31 9.86 12.34 -8.62
CA ALA A 31 9.87 13.44 -9.58
C ALA A 31 8.46 13.94 -9.96
N ASN A 32 7.44 13.09 -9.81
CA ASN A 32 6.02 13.45 -10.00
C ASN A 32 5.32 13.86 -8.70
N LEU A 33 6.05 14.02 -7.57
CA LEU A 33 5.44 14.56 -6.36
C LEU A 33 5.01 16.00 -6.61
N ARG A 34 3.71 16.23 -6.49
CA ARG A 34 3.14 17.58 -6.60
C ARG A 34 3.41 18.32 -5.29
N PRO A 35 3.73 19.63 -5.35
CA PRO A 35 4.04 20.39 -4.16
C PRO A 35 2.93 20.26 -3.12
N VAL A 36 3.30 20.01 -1.87
CA VAL A 36 2.35 19.77 -0.76
C VAL A 36 1.42 20.97 -0.53
N SER A 37 1.83 22.16 -0.95
CA SER A 37 0.99 23.37 -0.95
C SER A 37 -0.20 23.30 -1.92
N GLU A 38 -0.09 22.59 -3.05
CA GLU A 38 -1.22 22.33 -3.95
C GLU A 38 -2.11 21.21 -3.40
N PHE A 39 -1.51 20.25 -2.69
CA PHE A 39 -2.24 19.17 -2.04
C PHE A 39 -3.07 19.70 -0.86
N LEU A 40 -2.54 20.61 -0.06
CA LEU A 40 -3.23 21.21 1.08
C LEU A 40 -3.82 22.58 0.75
N ASP A 41 -4.32 22.78 -0.47
CA ASP A 41 -5.01 24.01 -0.82
C ASP A 41 -6.42 24.04 -0.23
N VAL A 42 -6.49 24.43 1.05
CA VAL A 42 -7.73 24.58 1.84
C VAL A 42 -8.72 25.56 1.22
N LYS A 43 -8.28 26.43 0.29
CA LYS A 43 -9.15 27.40 -0.40
C LYS A 43 -9.99 26.74 -1.50
N ARG A 44 -9.60 25.55 -1.96
CA ARG A 44 -10.29 24.75 -2.99
C ARG A 44 -11.15 23.64 -2.40
N LEU A 45 -11.31 23.61 -1.08
CA LEU A 45 -12.30 22.76 -0.45
C LEU A 45 -13.69 23.34 -0.70
N SER A 46 -14.52 22.61 -1.42
CA SER A 46 -15.95 22.90 -1.53
C SER A 46 -16.77 21.67 -1.19
N LYS A 47 -18.00 21.92 -0.77
CA LYS A 47 -18.97 20.86 -0.50
C LYS A 47 -19.51 20.38 -1.85
N PRO A 48 -19.35 19.09 -2.20
CA PRO A 48 -19.83 18.58 -3.47
C PRO A 48 -21.36 18.68 -3.53
N ALA A 49 -21.91 19.11 -4.67
CA ALA A 49 -23.34 19.32 -4.82
C ALA A 49 -24.10 18.01 -5.06
N ASN A 50 -23.49 17.04 -5.76
CA ASN A 50 -24.13 15.77 -6.14
C ASN A 50 -23.14 14.58 -6.16
N PHE A 51 -23.66 13.35 -6.01
CA PHE A 51 -22.86 12.11 -6.04
C PHE A 51 -22.09 11.88 -7.36
N GLY A 52 -22.64 12.30 -8.51
CA GLY A 52 -21.93 12.21 -9.80
C GLY A 52 -20.71 13.13 -9.86
N GLU A 53 -20.78 14.28 -9.20
CA GLU A 53 -19.68 15.22 -9.10
C GLU A 53 -18.56 14.68 -8.20
N ILE A 54 -18.92 14.03 -7.09
CA ILE A 54 -17.98 13.34 -6.19
C ILE A 54 -17.17 12.29 -6.96
N GLN A 55 -17.83 11.44 -7.75
CA GLN A 55 -17.14 10.39 -8.51
C GLN A 55 -16.14 10.99 -9.51
N SER A 56 -16.53 12.08 -10.18
CA SER A 56 -15.68 12.77 -11.15
C SER A 56 -14.50 13.48 -10.50
N ARG A 57 -14.72 14.12 -9.33
CA ARG A 57 -13.66 14.75 -8.50
C ARG A 57 -12.68 13.71 -7.99
N VAL A 58 -13.18 12.60 -7.43
CA VAL A 58 -12.35 11.50 -6.92
C VAL A 58 -11.47 10.92 -8.04
N ASN A 59 -12.04 10.53 -9.19
CA ASN A 59 -11.26 9.94 -10.27
C ASN A 59 -10.15 10.87 -10.79
N TYR A 60 -10.43 12.18 -10.91
CA TYR A 60 -9.44 13.15 -11.33
C TYR A 60 -8.35 13.33 -10.26
N ASN A 61 -8.74 13.61 -9.02
CA ASN A 61 -7.83 13.88 -7.92
C ASN A 61 -6.97 12.67 -7.55
N LEU A 62 -7.51 11.45 -7.61
CA LEU A 62 -6.76 10.21 -7.36
C LEU A 62 -5.62 10.03 -8.36
N SER A 63 -5.88 10.34 -9.63
CA SER A 63 -4.88 10.27 -10.70
C SER A 63 -3.85 11.40 -10.56
N TYR A 64 -4.32 12.62 -10.34
CA TYR A 64 -3.50 13.83 -10.26
C TYR A 64 -2.54 13.83 -9.05
N PHE A 65 -3.01 13.41 -7.87
CA PHE A 65 -2.23 13.37 -6.62
C PHE A 65 -1.77 11.95 -6.22
N SER A 66 -1.71 11.01 -7.18
CA SER A 66 -1.36 9.60 -6.93
C SER A 66 -0.05 9.41 -6.15
N SER A 67 1.01 10.17 -6.47
CA SER A 67 2.29 10.14 -5.74
C SER A 67 2.16 10.67 -4.30
N ASN A 68 1.37 11.72 -4.08
CA ASN A 68 1.17 12.32 -2.76
C ASN A 68 0.37 11.36 -1.86
N TYR A 69 -0.67 10.70 -2.39
CA TYR A 69 -1.40 9.66 -1.68
C TYR A 69 -0.53 8.43 -1.38
N ALA A 70 0.40 8.06 -2.27
CA ALA A 70 1.37 7.01 -1.98
C ALA A 70 2.28 7.36 -0.80
N VAL A 71 2.72 8.62 -0.69
CA VAL A 71 3.50 9.10 0.47
C VAL A 71 2.67 9.05 1.75
N VAL A 72 1.40 9.49 1.72
CA VAL A 72 0.49 9.40 2.87
C VAL A 72 0.28 7.94 3.29
N PHE A 73 0.10 7.03 2.34
CA PHE A 73 0.00 5.60 2.60
C PHE A 73 1.27 5.05 3.28
N VAL A 74 2.46 5.42 2.79
CA VAL A 74 3.74 5.00 3.41
C VAL A 74 3.87 5.57 4.81
N MET A 75 3.55 6.85 5.03
CA MET A 75 3.59 7.48 6.35
C MET A 75 2.63 6.80 7.34
N LEU A 76 1.39 6.54 6.93
CA LEU A 76 0.41 5.80 7.74
C LEU A 76 0.84 4.35 7.98
N SER A 77 1.51 3.71 7.02
CA SER A 77 2.07 2.36 7.18
C SER A 77 3.19 2.35 8.22
N ILE A 78 4.10 3.33 8.17
CA ILE A 78 5.17 3.46 9.17
C ILE A 78 4.54 3.73 10.55
N TYR A 79 3.57 4.63 10.63
CA TYR A 79 2.85 4.93 11.86
C TYR A 79 2.15 3.69 12.45
N SER A 80 1.48 2.88 11.62
CA SER A 80 0.79 1.67 12.08
C SER A 80 1.76 0.61 12.61
N LEU A 81 2.93 0.48 11.98
CA LEU A 81 4.00 -0.39 12.46
C LEU A 81 4.60 0.13 13.78
N LEU A 82 4.86 1.43 13.90
CA LEU A 82 5.42 2.02 15.13
C LEU A 82 4.45 1.95 16.32
N THR A 83 3.15 2.08 16.05
CA THR A 83 2.10 1.99 17.08
C THR A 83 1.93 0.55 17.60
N ASN A 84 2.36 -0.45 16.83
CA ASN A 84 2.28 -1.87 17.20
C ASN A 84 3.68 -2.48 17.35
N PRO A 85 4.37 -2.25 18.49
CA PRO A 85 5.75 -2.72 18.70
C PRO A 85 5.88 -4.25 18.66
N VAL A 86 4.82 -4.97 19.04
CA VAL A 86 4.79 -6.44 18.99
C VAL A 86 4.80 -6.94 17.54
N LEU A 87 3.98 -6.33 16.66
CA LEU A 87 3.98 -6.65 15.24
C LEU A 87 5.33 -6.38 14.60
N LEU A 88 5.92 -5.22 14.92
CA LEU A 88 7.25 -4.84 14.44
C LEU A 88 8.31 -5.87 14.91
N PHE A 89 8.26 -6.27 16.18
CA PHE A 89 9.16 -7.29 16.72
C PHE A 89 9.00 -8.64 15.99
N VAL A 90 7.77 -9.09 15.74
CA VAL A 90 7.50 -10.34 15.01
C VAL A 90 8.06 -10.28 13.58
N ILE A 91 7.88 -9.16 12.88
CA ILE A 91 8.44 -8.96 11.55
C ILE A 91 9.96 -9.08 11.58
N ILE A 92 10.63 -8.37 12.50
CA ILE A 92 12.09 -8.44 12.64
C ILE A 92 12.54 -9.86 12.99
N LEU A 93 11.91 -10.50 13.96
CA LEU A 93 12.22 -11.87 14.38
C LEU A 93 12.17 -12.82 13.18
N VAL A 94 11.07 -12.79 12.42
CA VAL A 94 10.88 -13.64 11.25
C VAL A 94 11.90 -13.31 10.17
N THR A 95 12.07 -12.04 9.77
CA THR A 95 13.02 -11.66 8.72
C THR A 95 14.47 -11.99 9.11
N CYS A 96 14.90 -11.68 10.32
CA CYS A 96 16.24 -12.00 10.81
C CYS A 96 16.47 -13.51 10.91
N SER A 97 15.48 -14.27 11.38
CA SER A 97 15.58 -15.72 11.49
C SER A 97 15.61 -16.38 10.12
N LEU A 98 14.73 -16.00 9.20
CA LEU A 98 14.73 -16.51 7.82
C LEU A 98 16.03 -16.17 7.10
N TYR A 99 16.53 -14.94 7.26
CA TYR A 99 17.82 -14.54 6.70
C TYR A 99 18.99 -15.33 7.30
N GLY A 100 18.97 -15.52 8.63
CA GLY A 100 19.95 -16.33 9.34
C GLY A 100 19.95 -17.78 8.85
N ILE A 101 18.80 -18.43 8.81
CA ILE A 101 18.63 -19.81 8.33
C ILE A 101 19.00 -19.91 6.84
N GLY A 102 18.62 -18.93 6.02
CA GLY A 102 19.00 -18.88 4.61
C GLY A 102 20.51 -18.81 4.40
N LYS A 103 21.22 -18.09 5.27
CA LYS A 103 22.70 -18.00 5.24
C LYS A 103 23.39 -19.32 5.58
N LEU A 104 22.72 -20.27 6.23
CA LEU A 104 23.28 -21.59 6.51
C LEU A 104 23.36 -22.47 5.24
N GLY A 105 22.61 -22.17 4.18
CA GLY A 105 22.69 -22.91 2.92
C GLY A 105 22.39 -24.40 3.06
N GLY A 106 21.51 -24.78 4.00
CA GLY A 106 21.17 -26.18 4.28
C GLY A 106 22.13 -26.92 5.21
N ARG A 107 23.15 -26.24 5.73
CA ARG A 107 24.03 -26.78 6.79
C ARG A 107 23.32 -26.72 8.14
N ASP A 108 23.65 -27.63 9.04
CA ASP A 108 23.17 -27.56 10.41
C ASP A 108 23.80 -26.38 11.16
N LEU A 109 23.02 -25.71 12.00
CA LEU A 109 23.52 -24.67 12.89
C LEU A 109 24.31 -25.36 14.01
N ASP A 110 25.64 -25.29 13.93
CA ASP A 110 26.51 -25.80 14.99
C ASP A 110 26.86 -24.66 15.95
N VAL A 111 26.22 -24.65 17.12
CA VAL A 111 26.44 -23.63 18.16
C VAL A 111 27.52 -24.08 19.16
N GLY A 112 28.33 -25.08 18.80
CA GLY A 112 29.42 -25.63 19.62
C GLY A 112 28.95 -26.55 20.76
N PHE A 113 27.77 -26.31 21.33
CA PHE A 113 27.17 -27.18 22.36
C PHE A 113 26.12 -28.16 21.79
N ARG A 114 25.48 -27.83 20.67
CA ARG A 114 24.48 -28.66 20.01
C ARG A 114 24.32 -28.27 18.54
N ARG A 115 24.06 -29.26 17.70
CA ARG A 115 23.69 -29.09 16.29
C ARG A 115 22.18 -29.01 16.16
N PHE A 116 21.71 -27.99 15.47
CA PHE A 116 20.30 -27.83 15.13
C PHE A 116 20.12 -27.93 13.62
N ASN A 117 19.23 -28.83 13.21
CA ASN A 117 18.90 -28.99 11.80
C ASN A 117 18.06 -27.79 11.33
N THR A 118 18.25 -27.36 10.08
CA THR A 118 17.44 -26.35 9.40
C THR A 118 15.92 -26.53 9.64
N SER A 119 15.41 -27.76 9.58
CA SER A 119 14.00 -28.07 9.84
C SER A 119 13.58 -27.75 11.29
N GLN A 120 14.45 -27.99 12.27
CA GLN A 120 14.20 -27.66 13.67
C GLN A 120 14.19 -26.14 13.89
N LEU A 121 15.06 -25.39 13.21
CA LEU A 121 15.06 -23.93 13.28
C LEU A 121 13.76 -23.34 12.70
N TYR A 122 13.29 -23.83 11.55
CA TYR A 122 12.01 -23.40 10.98
C TYR A 122 10.82 -23.76 11.86
N THR A 123 10.80 -24.97 12.44
CA THR A 123 9.75 -25.37 13.38
C THR A 123 9.76 -24.51 14.64
N ALA A 124 10.93 -24.25 15.22
CA ALA A 124 11.07 -23.38 16.39
C ALA A 124 10.61 -21.94 16.07
N LEU A 125 11.01 -21.42 14.91
CA LEU A 125 10.56 -20.12 14.41
C LEU A 125 9.03 -20.09 14.31
N LEU A 126 8.40 -21.10 13.71
CA LEU A 126 6.95 -21.17 13.56
C LEU A 126 6.25 -21.23 14.93
N CYS A 127 6.74 -22.08 15.83
CA CYS A 127 6.19 -22.20 17.19
C CYS A 127 6.26 -20.91 18.00
N VAL A 128 7.22 -20.02 17.74
CA VAL A 128 7.35 -18.72 18.43
C VAL A 128 6.62 -17.61 17.66
N ALA A 129 6.80 -17.54 16.35
CA ALA A 129 6.26 -16.48 15.51
C ALA A 129 4.73 -16.56 15.36
N VAL A 130 4.14 -17.76 15.34
CA VAL A 130 2.68 -17.89 15.20
C VAL A 130 1.93 -17.37 16.43
N PRO A 131 2.23 -17.80 17.68
CA PRO A 131 1.57 -17.23 18.86
C PRO A 131 1.80 -15.74 19.01
N LEU A 132 3.03 -15.26 18.80
CA LEU A 132 3.33 -13.83 18.85
C LEU A 132 2.62 -13.05 17.75
N GLY A 133 2.52 -13.62 16.54
CA GLY A 133 1.81 -13.03 15.41
C GLY A 133 0.31 -12.94 15.65
N LEU A 134 -0.30 -13.95 16.28
CA LEU A 134 -1.70 -13.88 16.69
C LEU A 134 -1.92 -12.79 17.74
N TRP A 135 -1.00 -12.65 18.70
CA TRP A 135 -1.07 -11.58 19.70
C TRP A 135 -0.93 -10.19 19.05
N ALA A 136 0.02 -10.04 18.12
CA ALA A 136 0.28 -8.80 17.40
C ALA A 136 -0.93 -8.28 16.60
N SER A 137 -1.94 -9.13 16.36
CA SER A 137 -3.18 -8.77 15.67
C SER A 137 -2.95 -8.04 14.33
N PRO A 138 -2.17 -8.65 13.39
CA PRO A 138 -1.83 -8.03 12.11
C PRO A 138 -3.05 -7.62 11.30
N PHE A 139 -4.13 -8.41 11.35
CA PHE A 139 -5.38 -8.11 10.67
C PHE A 139 -6.00 -6.79 11.12
N SER A 140 -6.00 -6.50 12.43
CA SER A 140 -6.52 -5.23 12.96
C SER A 140 -5.67 -4.06 12.45
N THR A 141 -4.34 -4.21 12.44
CA THR A 141 -3.41 -3.18 11.97
C THR A 141 -3.61 -2.90 10.47
N VAL A 142 -3.81 -3.94 9.66
CA VAL A 142 -4.08 -3.80 8.21
C VAL A 142 -5.45 -3.17 7.95
N LEU A 143 -6.50 -3.60 8.65
CA LEU A 143 -7.83 -3.00 8.52
C LEU A 143 -7.82 -1.53 8.94
N TRP A 144 -7.10 -1.18 10.01
CA TRP A 144 -6.91 0.20 10.41
C TRP A 144 -6.18 1.00 9.33
N LEU A 145 -5.10 0.46 8.77
CA LEU A 145 -4.35 1.12 7.70
C LEU A 145 -5.22 1.36 6.46
N ILE A 146 -5.99 0.36 6.02
CA ILE A 146 -6.92 0.48 4.88
C ILE A 146 -8.01 1.52 5.18
N GLY A 147 -8.60 1.50 6.37
CA GLY A 147 -9.62 2.46 6.78
C GLY A 147 -9.08 3.88 6.86
N ALA A 148 -7.95 4.08 7.53
CA ALA A 148 -7.31 5.39 7.68
C ALA A 148 -6.88 5.97 6.34
N THR A 149 -6.26 5.16 5.48
CA THR A 149 -5.85 5.58 4.14
C THR A 149 -7.07 5.88 3.26
N GLY A 150 -8.10 5.02 3.30
CA GLY A 150 -9.35 5.26 2.59
C GLY A 150 -10.02 6.57 3.01
N VAL A 151 -10.23 6.78 4.31
CA VAL A 151 -10.85 8.02 4.82
C VAL A 151 -10.01 9.25 4.47
N THR A 152 -8.69 9.17 4.57
CA THR A 152 -7.81 10.31 4.26
C THR A 152 -7.77 10.61 2.77
N VAL A 153 -7.63 9.60 1.92
CA VAL A 153 -7.51 9.75 0.46
C VAL A 153 -8.86 10.11 -0.16
N PHE A 154 -9.92 9.36 0.15
CA PHE A 154 -11.25 9.66 -0.39
C PHE A 154 -11.83 10.93 0.22
N GLY A 155 -11.59 11.19 1.51
CA GLY A 155 -11.97 12.44 2.15
C GLY A 155 -11.24 13.65 1.55
N HIS A 156 -9.97 13.52 1.20
CA HIS A 156 -9.28 14.59 0.49
C HIS A 156 -9.80 14.75 -0.95
N ALA A 157 -9.88 13.65 -1.70
CA ALA A 157 -10.24 13.65 -3.11
C ALA A 157 -11.71 14.05 -3.39
N ALA A 158 -12.63 13.80 -2.46
CA ALA A 158 -14.05 14.15 -2.60
C ALA A 158 -14.31 15.64 -2.34
N PHE A 159 -13.51 16.28 -1.47
CA PHE A 159 -13.71 17.67 -1.07
C PHE A 159 -12.87 18.66 -1.88
N LEU A 160 -11.83 18.21 -2.56
CA LEU A 160 -10.99 19.07 -3.41
C LEU A 160 -11.65 19.33 -4.77
N ASP A 161 -11.90 20.60 -5.09
CA ASP A 161 -12.44 21.01 -6.39
C ASP A 161 -11.47 20.78 -7.55
N LYS A 162 -12.03 20.38 -8.70
CA LYS A 162 -11.29 20.40 -9.97
C LYS A 162 -10.90 21.84 -10.32
N PRO A 163 -9.72 22.08 -10.92
CA PRO A 163 -9.33 23.43 -11.29
C PRO A 163 -10.29 23.98 -12.35
N ILE A 164 -10.74 25.22 -12.14
CA ILE A 164 -11.72 25.98 -12.94
C ILE A 164 -11.44 25.94 -14.45
N GLU A 165 -10.18 25.90 -14.86
CA GLU A 165 -9.77 25.80 -16.28
C GLU A 165 -10.36 24.58 -17.01
N ASN A 166 -10.61 23.47 -16.29
CA ASN A 166 -11.22 22.26 -16.84
C ASN A 166 -12.76 22.27 -16.81
N ALA A 167 -13.37 23.07 -15.92
CA ALA A 167 -14.83 23.27 -15.93
C ALA A 167 -15.27 24.06 -17.17
N PHE A 168 -14.43 25.01 -17.62
CA PHE A 168 -14.67 25.77 -18.85
C PHE A 168 -14.36 24.99 -20.13
N SER A 169 -13.55 23.93 -20.09
CA SER A 169 -13.31 23.08 -21.27
C SER A 169 -14.41 22.05 -21.51
N GLU A 170 -15.17 21.66 -20.48
CA GLU A 170 -16.37 20.82 -20.62
C GLU A 170 -17.60 21.62 -21.07
N GLU A 171 -17.68 22.92 -20.78
CA GLU A 171 -18.76 23.81 -21.28
C GLU A 171 -18.52 24.30 -22.74
N ALA A 172 -17.32 24.14 -23.27
CA ALA A 172 -16.95 24.60 -24.61
C ALA A 172 -17.06 23.50 -25.71
N VAL A 173 -17.64 22.34 -25.41
CA VAL A 173 -17.82 21.21 -26.36
C VAL A 173 -19.28 20.78 -26.45
#